data_AF-A0A3M1PJY4-F1
#
_entry.id   AF-A0A3M1PJY4-F1
#
_cell.length_a   1.000
_cell.length_b   1.000
_cell.length_c   1.000
_cell.angle_alpha   90.00
_cell.angle_beta   90.00
_cell.angle_gamma   90.00
#
_symmetry.space_group_name_H-M   'P 1'
#
loop_
_entity.id
_entity.type
_entity.pdbx_description
1 polymer ?
#
loop_
_entity_poly.entity_id
_entity_poly.type
_entity_poly.pdbx_seq_one_letter_code
_entity_poly.pdbx_strand_id
1 'polypeptide(L)'
;YVMDKGRLKEAEITLRHGDDLYAKTGREEHRDGYRVAEINAGQGFVEFENGLRLTQGQYVGPRREDTFRVQIRETIRQHMQMQERLASKDIKVLSLFFIDRVANYTDPQNGIIRRIFDEEFDRLKSRYPFYRGMQAEEVRSAYFAKKKTKQGEAFIDTSGRTKAEREAEKAAFELIMKDKERLLSFEEKTCFIFAHSALKEGWDNPNVFQICTLNQTVSEMKKRQEIGRGLRLAVNQNGERVFADDVNILTVVANESYEQYASTLQSEYVEDGLAAPPPPSKAGKAKAQRNDRIFNRTQAFRDFWAKLQKRITYEITLDTGALVQNCIDRLNNRSLPGAVLVVEKGTFVVTDYTLELLAVSGDTCKLSIFKQDTLGNEETVKRTCKKGDDLERLTGDGCLRGYKIVEILEAGNASHVVFGNGQTLV
;
A
#
# COMPACT_ATOMS: atom_id res chain seq x y z
N TYR A 1 23.81 -12.79 1.65
CA TYR A 1 22.43 -12.79 2.17
C TYR A 1 22.05 -14.20 2.58
N VAL A 2 21.25 -14.34 3.64
CA VAL A 2 20.69 -15.60 4.15
C VAL A 2 19.16 -15.54 4.12
N MET A 3 18.53 -16.69 3.90
CA MET A 3 17.09 -16.90 4.03
C MET A 3 16.75 -17.15 5.49
N ASP A 4 16.05 -16.20 6.12
CA ASP A 4 15.53 -16.31 7.47
C ASP A 4 13.99 -16.20 7.41
N LYS A 5 13.29 -17.28 7.76
CA LYS A 5 11.81 -17.36 7.75
C LYS A 5 11.17 -16.85 6.45
N GLY A 6 11.73 -17.26 5.30
CA GLY A 6 11.22 -16.87 3.98
C GLY A 6 11.64 -15.48 3.49
N ARG A 7 12.52 -14.77 4.22
CA ARG A 7 12.99 -13.41 3.85
C ARG A 7 14.51 -13.37 3.71
N LEU A 8 14.99 -12.62 2.71
CA LEU A 8 16.42 -12.37 2.52
C LEU A 8 16.93 -11.33 3.53
N LYS A 9 18.02 -11.65 4.22
CA LYS A 9 18.69 -10.75 5.18
C LYS A 9 20.19 -10.68 4.93
N GLU A 10 20.80 -9.49 5.05
CA GLU A 10 22.26 -9.37 5.11
C GLU A 10 22.77 -10.02 6.40
N ALA A 11 23.70 -10.94 6.27
CA ALA A 11 24.36 -11.59 7.40
C ALA A 11 25.79 -11.94 7.00
N GLU A 12 26.70 -11.79 7.94
CA GLU A 12 28.05 -12.32 7.84
C GLU A 12 28.02 -13.81 8.21
N ILE A 13 28.62 -14.64 7.36
CA ILE A 13 28.68 -16.09 7.55
C ILE A 13 30.13 -16.49 7.52
N THR A 14 30.58 -17.16 8.56
CA THR A 14 31.89 -17.83 8.56
C THR A 14 31.74 -19.21 7.95
N LEU A 15 32.50 -19.48 6.90
CA LEU A 15 32.58 -20.79 6.25
C LEU A 15 33.85 -21.51 6.71
N ARG A 16 33.73 -22.84 6.87
CA ARG A 16 34.86 -23.75 7.10
C ARG A 16 35.06 -24.66 5.90
N HIS A 17 36.22 -25.30 5.81
CA HIS A 17 36.44 -26.34 4.80
C HIS A 17 35.37 -27.43 4.91
N GLY A 18 34.80 -27.83 3.77
CA GLY A 18 33.70 -28.78 3.68
C GLY A 18 32.30 -28.20 3.98
N ASP A 19 32.19 -26.93 4.40
CA ASP A 19 30.88 -26.29 4.59
C ASP A 19 30.17 -26.10 3.25
N ASP A 20 28.86 -26.30 3.28
CA ASP A 20 27.97 -26.06 2.15
C ASP A 20 27.32 -24.68 2.26
N LEU A 21 27.51 -23.83 1.24
CA LEU A 21 26.95 -22.49 1.24
C LEU A 21 25.42 -22.50 1.24
N TYR A 22 24.78 -23.50 0.62
CA TYR A 22 23.32 -23.66 0.67
C TYR A 22 22.84 -23.93 2.08
N ALA A 23 23.49 -24.86 2.79
CA ALA A 23 23.10 -25.21 4.15
C ALA A 23 23.18 -24.00 5.12
N LYS A 24 24.11 -23.07 4.87
CA LYS A 24 24.28 -21.86 5.69
C LYS A 24 23.36 -20.70 5.27
N THR A 25 22.96 -20.63 4.01
CA THR A 25 22.26 -19.48 3.45
C THR A 25 20.80 -19.73 3.08
N GLY A 26 20.40 -20.98 2.86
CA GLY A 26 19.07 -21.37 2.40
C GLY A 26 18.66 -20.80 1.04
N ARG A 27 19.61 -20.34 0.21
CA ARG A 27 19.32 -19.72 -1.10
C ARG A 27 19.45 -20.72 -2.23
N GLU A 28 18.39 -20.91 -3.01
CA GLU A 28 18.36 -21.87 -4.13
C GLU A 28 19.54 -21.74 -5.11
N GLU A 29 20.01 -20.52 -5.39
CA GLU A 29 21.18 -20.28 -6.26
C GLU A 29 22.51 -20.85 -5.73
N HIS A 30 22.58 -21.21 -4.44
CA HIS A 30 23.74 -21.84 -3.83
C HIS A 30 23.62 -23.37 -3.73
N ARG A 31 22.49 -23.95 -4.16
CA ARG A 31 22.19 -25.38 -3.99
C ARG A 31 23.20 -26.29 -4.70
N ASP A 32 23.69 -25.86 -5.86
CA ASP A 32 24.54 -26.69 -6.71
C ASP A 32 25.99 -26.18 -6.75
N GLY A 33 26.89 -26.94 -6.14
CA GLY A 33 28.35 -26.80 -6.33
C GLY A 33 29.08 -25.76 -5.48
N TYR A 34 28.41 -25.11 -4.51
CA TYR A 34 29.03 -24.13 -3.61
C TYR A 34 29.44 -24.74 -2.25
N ARG A 35 30.07 -25.92 -2.29
CA ARG A 35 30.73 -26.52 -1.11
C ARG A 35 32.20 -26.09 -1.08
N VAL A 36 32.70 -25.70 0.08
CA VAL A 36 34.07 -25.20 0.22
C VAL A 36 35.07 -26.35 0.07
N ALA A 37 35.82 -26.33 -1.03
CA ALA A 37 36.86 -27.32 -1.36
C ALA A 37 38.22 -26.94 -0.75
N GLU A 38 38.63 -25.68 -0.76
CA GLU A 38 39.91 -25.25 -0.16
C GLU A 38 39.78 -23.87 0.49
N ILE A 39 40.45 -23.67 1.63
CA ILE A 39 40.68 -22.35 2.21
C ILE A 39 42.19 -22.19 2.40
N ASN A 40 42.79 -21.26 1.67
CA ASN A 40 44.22 -21.00 1.70
C ASN A 40 44.49 -19.62 2.28
N ALA A 41 44.87 -19.58 3.56
CA ALA A 41 45.16 -18.32 4.26
C ALA A 41 46.46 -17.65 3.78
N GLY A 42 47.43 -18.41 3.26
CA GLY A 42 48.72 -17.88 2.81
C GLY A 42 48.64 -17.17 1.46
N GLN A 43 47.81 -17.68 0.55
CA GLN A 43 47.53 -17.05 -0.75
C GLN A 43 46.24 -16.21 -0.74
N GLY A 44 45.51 -16.19 0.39
CA GLY A 44 44.31 -15.39 0.58
C GLY A 44 43.17 -15.78 -0.36
N PHE A 45 42.85 -17.06 -0.50
CA PHE A 45 41.70 -17.48 -1.33
C PHE A 45 40.86 -18.59 -0.70
N VAL A 46 39.62 -18.72 -1.20
CA VAL A 46 38.68 -19.81 -0.95
C VAL A 46 38.25 -20.40 -2.29
N GLU A 47 38.23 -21.71 -2.41
CA GLU A 47 37.82 -22.44 -3.61
C GLU A 47 36.62 -23.34 -3.31
N PHE A 48 35.66 -23.39 -4.23
CA PHE A 48 34.47 -24.22 -4.15
C PHE A 48 34.54 -25.41 -5.12
N GLU A 49 33.79 -26.48 -4.86
CA GLU A 49 33.77 -27.70 -5.68
C GLU A 49 33.34 -27.47 -7.14
N ASN A 50 32.60 -26.39 -7.42
CA ASN A 50 32.27 -25.97 -8.79
C ASN A 50 33.43 -25.30 -9.54
N GLY A 51 34.63 -25.23 -8.95
CA GLY A 51 35.82 -24.59 -9.54
C GLY A 51 35.85 -23.07 -9.37
N LEU A 52 34.90 -22.48 -8.64
CA LEU A 52 34.92 -21.05 -8.33
C LEU A 52 35.98 -20.76 -7.27
N ARG A 53 36.96 -19.92 -7.59
CA ARG A 53 37.96 -19.40 -6.66
C ARG A 53 37.68 -17.93 -6.33
N LEU A 54 37.58 -17.63 -5.04
CA LEU A 54 37.43 -16.30 -4.44
C LEU A 54 38.73 -15.88 -3.75
N THR A 55 39.41 -14.87 -4.28
CA THR A 55 40.54 -14.24 -3.58
C THR A 55 40.05 -13.19 -2.57
N GLN A 56 40.88 -12.84 -1.59
CA GLN A 56 40.55 -11.86 -0.56
C GLN A 56 40.23 -10.50 -1.21
N GLY A 57 39.02 -9.98 -0.95
CA GLY A 57 38.51 -8.75 -1.57
C GLY A 57 37.79 -8.96 -2.92
N GLN A 58 37.76 -10.17 -3.45
CA GLN A 58 36.98 -10.53 -4.64
C GLN A 58 35.51 -10.80 -4.26
N TYR A 59 34.60 -10.22 -5.03
CA TYR A 59 33.16 -10.40 -4.88
C TYR A 59 32.64 -11.30 -6.01
N VAL A 60 31.81 -12.30 -5.68
CA VAL A 60 31.07 -13.12 -6.67
C VAL A 60 29.58 -12.85 -6.55
N GLY A 61 28.95 -12.65 -7.71
CA GLY A 61 27.62 -12.07 -7.89
C GLY A 61 27.72 -10.78 -8.72
N PRO A 62 26.67 -10.37 -9.45
CA PRO A 62 26.69 -9.07 -10.09
C PRO A 62 26.94 -8.02 -9.01
N ARG A 63 27.91 -7.12 -9.23
CA ARG A 63 28.11 -6.03 -8.28
C ARG A 63 26.77 -5.32 -8.16
N ARG A 64 26.38 -4.96 -6.94
CA ARG A 64 25.11 -4.25 -6.68
C ARG A 64 24.90 -3.07 -7.64
N GLU A 65 26.01 -2.40 -7.96
CA GLU A 65 26.09 -1.34 -8.96
C GLU A 65 25.69 -1.79 -10.37
N ASP A 66 26.17 -2.93 -10.85
CA ASP A 66 25.86 -3.46 -12.18
C ASP A 66 24.38 -3.81 -12.30
N THR A 67 23.81 -4.42 -11.26
CA THR A 67 22.38 -4.72 -11.20
C THR A 67 21.56 -3.43 -11.22
N PHE A 68 21.90 -2.45 -10.38
CA PHE A 68 21.25 -1.14 -10.38
C PHE A 68 21.37 -0.45 -11.74
N ARG A 69 22.53 -0.51 -12.39
CA ARG A 69 22.74 0.05 -13.72
C ARG A 69 21.82 -0.56 -14.75
N VAL A 70 21.68 -1.88 -14.78
CA VAL A 70 20.76 -2.55 -15.69
C VAL A 70 19.31 -2.14 -15.38
N GLN A 71 18.87 -2.20 -14.12
CA GLN A 71 17.50 -1.84 -13.73
C GLN A 71 17.15 -0.39 -14.08
N ILE A 72 18.03 0.55 -13.74
CA ILE A 72 17.86 1.98 -14.01
C ILE A 72 17.84 2.21 -15.53
N ARG A 73 18.79 1.65 -16.27
CA ARG A 73 18.85 1.79 -17.73
C ARG A 73 17.60 1.24 -18.41
N GLU A 74 17.14 0.05 -18.02
CA GLU A 74 15.94 -0.55 -18.59
C GLU A 74 14.69 0.25 -18.24
N THR A 75 14.60 0.79 -17.03
CA THR A 75 13.49 1.67 -16.60
C THR A 75 13.48 2.96 -17.42
N ILE A 76 14.62 3.65 -17.56
CA ILE A 76 14.71 4.87 -18.39
C ILE A 76 14.35 4.56 -19.85
N ARG A 77 14.88 3.47 -20.39
CA ARG A 77 14.60 3.04 -21.77
C ARG A 77 13.10 2.78 -21.97
N GLN A 78 12.47 2.02 -21.07
CA GLN A 78 11.02 1.76 -21.14
C GLN A 78 10.21 3.05 -20.98
N HIS A 79 10.59 3.93 -20.05
CA HIS A 79 9.92 5.21 -19.82
C HIS A 79 9.90 6.05 -21.10
N MET A 80 11.06 6.26 -21.72
CA MET A 80 11.16 7.07 -22.94
C MET A 80 10.37 6.46 -24.11
N GLN A 81 10.41 5.12 -24.27
CA GLN A 81 9.61 4.42 -25.27
C GLN A 81 8.10 4.59 -25.04
N MET A 82 7.69 4.52 -23.77
CA MET A 82 6.28 4.69 -23.40
C MET A 82 5.83 6.13 -23.58
N GLN A 83 6.67 7.12 -23.26
CA GLN A 83 6.36 8.53 -23.48
C GLN A 83 6.17 8.85 -24.97
N GLU A 84 7.02 8.33 -25.87
CA GLU A 84 6.82 8.51 -27.32
C GLU A 84 5.52 7.85 -27.79
N ARG A 85 5.21 6.66 -27.28
CA ARG A 85 3.97 5.94 -27.63
C ARG A 85 2.72 6.67 -27.18
N LEU A 86 2.77 7.29 -26.01
CA LEU A 86 1.63 7.99 -25.40
C LEU A 86 1.58 9.48 -25.71
N ALA A 87 2.60 10.03 -26.38
CA ALA A 87 2.63 11.43 -26.83
C ALA A 87 1.44 11.77 -27.72
N SER A 88 1.00 10.86 -28.60
CA SER A 88 -0.16 11.09 -29.47
C SER A 88 -1.51 11.14 -28.72
N LYS A 89 -1.53 10.79 -27.44
CA LYS A 89 -2.72 10.81 -26.56
C LYS A 89 -2.63 11.94 -25.52
N ASP A 90 -1.62 12.81 -25.61
CA ASP A 90 -1.35 13.89 -24.66
C ASP A 90 -1.23 13.41 -23.21
N ILE A 91 -0.62 12.24 -23.01
CA ILE A 91 -0.40 11.65 -21.68
C ILE A 91 1.08 11.79 -21.32
N LYS A 92 1.35 12.45 -20.20
CA LYS A 92 2.68 12.47 -19.59
C LYS A 92 2.90 11.20 -18.79
N VAL A 93 4.06 10.57 -18.96
CA VAL A 93 4.45 9.33 -18.27
C VAL A 93 5.27 9.68 -17.03
N LEU A 94 4.98 9.02 -15.91
CA LEU A 94 5.78 9.10 -14.69
C LEU A 94 6.34 7.71 -14.31
N SER A 95 7.58 7.70 -13.85
CA SER A 95 8.27 6.52 -13.31
C SER A 95 8.68 6.74 -11.87
N LEU A 96 8.41 5.76 -11.01
CA LEU A 96 8.74 5.79 -9.59
C LEU A 96 9.87 4.80 -9.28
N PHE A 97 10.90 5.28 -8.60
CA PHE A 97 12.01 4.49 -8.08
C PHE A 97 11.91 4.38 -6.57
N PHE A 98 11.88 3.14 -6.07
CA PHE A 98 12.06 2.85 -4.65
C PHE A 98 13.51 2.50 -4.38
N ILE A 99 14.20 3.40 -3.68
CA ILE A 99 15.60 3.20 -3.28
C ILE A 99 15.68 2.45 -1.95
N ASP A 100 16.81 1.79 -1.74
CA ASP A 100 17.08 0.99 -0.55
C ASP A 100 17.61 1.82 0.63
N ARG A 101 18.45 2.83 0.34
CA ARG A 101 19.09 3.72 1.33
C ARG A 101 19.14 5.12 0.75
N VAL A 102 18.85 6.12 1.58
CA VAL A 102 18.84 7.52 1.13
C VAL A 102 20.24 7.97 0.72
N ALA A 103 21.27 7.48 1.43
CA ALA A 103 22.67 7.75 1.13
C ALA A 103 23.07 7.35 -0.30
N ASN A 104 22.52 6.25 -0.85
CA ASN A 104 22.81 5.79 -2.21
C ASN A 104 22.35 6.78 -3.30
N TYR A 105 21.52 7.76 -2.95
CA TYR A 105 21.08 8.83 -3.84
C TYR A 105 21.63 10.21 -3.43
N THR A 106 21.65 10.53 -2.13
CA THR A 106 21.98 11.89 -1.65
C THR A 106 23.47 12.15 -1.46
N ASP A 107 24.31 11.12 -1.32
CA ASP A 107 25.74 11.29 -1.12
C ASP A 107 26.38 11.96 -2.37
N PRO A 108 26.98 13.16 -2.24
CA PRO A 108 27.59 13.86 -3.37
C PRO A 108 28.80 13.14 -3.98
N GLN A 109 29.50 12.30 -3.22
CA GLN A 109 30.68 11.54 -3.66
C GLN A 109 30.35 10.09 -3.99
N ASN A 110 29.41 9.47 -3.26
CA ASN A 110 29.10 8.03 -3.37
C ASN A 110 27.63 7.74 -3.68
N GLY A 111 26.86 8.70 -4.18
CA GLY A 111 25.45 8.51 -4.58
C GLY A 111 25.32 7.66 -5.84
N ILE A 112 25.53 6.35 -5.71
CA ILE A 112 25.58 5.37 -6.81
C ILE A 112 24.33 5.46 -7.69
N ILE A 113 23.13 5.54 -7.11
CA ILE A 113 21.85 5.55 -7.86
C ILE A 113 21.73 6.83 -8.69
N ARG A 114 22.04 7.99 -8.09
CA ARG A 114 21.97 9.28 -8.77
C ARG A 114 22.96 9.31 -9.95
N ARG A 115 24.21 8.92 -9.70
CA ARG A 115 25.27 8.89 -10.72
C ARG A 115 24.91 7.98 -11.89
N ILE A 116 24.48 6.74 -11.60
CA ILE A 116 24.06 5.80 -12.63
C ILE A 116 22.88 6.35 -13.44
N PHE A 117 21.89 6.94 -12.77
CA PHE A 117 20.75 7.51 -13.46
C PHE A 117 21.17 8.62 -14.42
N ASP A 118 22.00 9.57 -13.97
CA ASP A 118 22.45 10.69 -14.79
C ASP A 118 23.25 10.18 -16.02
N GLU A 119 24.18 9.24 -15.80
CA GLU A 119 24.97 8.60 -16.87
C GLU A 119 24.09 7.89 -17.91
N GLU A 120 23.16 7.04 -17.46
CA GLU A 120 22.32 6.25 -18.38
C GLU A 120 21.22 7.10 -19.05
N PHE A 121 20.71 8.14 -18.36
CA PHE A 121 19.77 9.10 -18.95
C PHE A 121 20.44 9.87 -20.09
N ASP A 122 21.62 10.44 -19.85
CA ASP A 122 22.36 11.18 -20.87
C ASP A 122 22.77 10.31 -22.06
N ARG A 123 23.07 9.04 -21.80
CA ARG A 123 23.35 8.05 -22.86
C ARG A 123 22.12 7.75 -23.72
N LEU A 124 20.94 7.68 -23.12
CA LEU A 124 19.70 7.30 -23.81
C LEU A 124 18.98 8.48 -24.46
N LYS A 125 19.01 9.68 -23.86
CA LYS A 125 18.20 10.84 -24.29
C LYS A 125 18.40 11.23 -25.76
N SER A 126 19.60 11.05 -26.31
CA SER A 126 19.91 11.37 -27.71
C SER A 126 19.06 10.58 -28.71
N ARG A 127 18.61 9.38 -28.32
CA ARG A 127 17.78 8.48 -29.12
C ARG A 127 16.30 8.88 -29.16
N TYR A 128 15.86 9.74 -28.23
CA TYR A 128 14.45 10.11 -28.05
C TYR A 128 14.30 11.64 -28.18
N PRO A 129 13.72 12.15 -29.29
CA PRO A 129 13.68 13.59 -29.57
C PRO A 129 13.11 14.45 -28.43
N PHE A 130 12.10 13.95 -27.71
CA PHE A 130 11.47 14.65 -26.57
C PHE A 130 12.46 15.00 -25.45
N TYR A 131 13.45 14.15 -25.19
CA TYR A 131 14.38 14.32 -24.05
C TYR A 131 15.74 14.91 -24.44
N ARG A 132 16.02 15.09 -25.73
CA ARG A 132 17.36 15.45 -26.23
C ARG A 132 17.93 16.73 -25.62
N GLY A 133 17.07 17.72 -25.36
CA GLY A 133 17.44 19.01 -24.77
C GLY A 133 17.36 19.08 -23.25
N MET A 134 17.00 17.99 -22.57
CA MET A 134 16.83 17.97 -21.12
C MET A 134 18.11 17.47 -20.42
N GLN A 135 18.34 17.97 -19.21
CA GLN A 135 19.36 17.46 -18.31
C GLN A 135 18.75 16.45 -17.34
N ALA A 136 19.56 15.47 -16.91
CA ALA A 136 19.10 14.44 -15.98
C ALA A 136 18.52 15.04 -14.68
N GLU A 137 19.09 16.16 -14.23
CA GLU A 137 18.67 16.90 -13.03
C GLU A 137 17.29 17.55 -13.17
N GLU A 138 16.87 17.91 -14.39
CA GLU A 138 15.56 18.55 -14.65
C GLU A 138 14.42 17.53 -14.68
N VAL A 139 14.74 16.28 -15.01
CA VAL A 139 13.72 15.22 -15.19
C VAL A 139 13.54 14.36 -13.95
N ARG A 140 14.44 14.45 -12.97
CA ARG A 140 14.38 13.69 -11.73
C ARG A 140 14.09 14.57 -10.52
N SER A 141 13.24 14.07 -9.63
CA SER A 141 13.04 14.67 -8.32
C SER A 141 13.12 13.60 -7.25
N ALA A 142 13.63 13.97 -6.07
CA ALA A 142 13.82 13.06 -4.96
C ALA A 142 13.17 13.60 -3.70
N TYR A 143 12.39 12.74 -3.05
CA TYR A 143 11.60 13.11 -1.88
C TYR A 143 12.01 12.20 -0.73
N PHE A 144 12.90 12.73 0.11
CA PHE A 144 13.38 12.05 1.31
C PHE A 144 13.02 12.87 2.54
N ALA A 145 12.72 12.18 3.64
CA ALA A 145 12.48 12.82 4.91
C ALA A 145 13.76 13.53 5.41
N LYS A 146 13.59 14.78 5.83
CA LYS A 146 14.64 15.57 6.47
C LYS A 146 14.33 15.71 7.96
N LYS A 147 15.34 15.52 8.80
CA LYS A 147 15.30 15.82 10.23
C LYS A 147 16.08 17.11 10.50
N LYS A 148 15.51 18.00 11.31
CA LYS A 148 16.28 19.14 11.86
C LYS A 148 17.23 18.63 12.96
N THR A 149 18.52 18.88 12.79
CA THR A 149 19.56 18.66 13.80
C THR A 149 20.15 20.01 14.24
N LYS A 150 20.90 20.02 15.35
CA LYS A 150 21.50 21.25 15.92
C LYS A 150 22.50 21.96 14.98
N GLN A 151 22.89 21.33 13.86
CA GLN A 151 23.82 21.88 12.86
C GLN A 151 23.18 22.07 11.46
N GLY A 152 21.87 21.83 11.29
CA GLY A 152 21.18 22.00 10.01
C GLY A 152 20.10 20.95 9.71
N GLU A 153 19.69 20.82 8.44
CA GLU A 153 18.80 19.74 7.99
C GLU A 153 19.64 18.51 7.57
N ALA A 154 19.34 17.32 8.11
CA ALA A 154 19.99 16.06 7.75
C ALA A 154 18.95 15.06 7.23
N PHE A 155 19.29 14.31 6.17
CA PHE A 155 18.42 13.26 5.63
C PHE A 155 18.40 12.05 6.57
N ILE A 156 17.23 11.41 6.70
CA ILE A 156 17.05 10.24 7.56
C ILE A 156 17.38 8.96 6.76
N ASP A 157 18.38 8.19 7.22
CA ASP A 157 18.64 6.84 6.71
C ASP A 157 18.00 5.83 7.69
N THR A 158 17.04 5.05 7.21
CA THR A 158 16.05 4.31 8.03
C THR A 158 16.56 3.00 8.65
N SER A 159 17.78 3.01 9.21
CA SER A 159 18.20 1.90 10.07
C SER A 159 17.47 1.92 11.43
N GLY A 160 16.85 3.05 11.81
CA GLY A 160 16.00 3.21 13.01
C GLY A 160 14.53 3.47 12.68
N ARG A 161 13.60 2.83 13.38
CA ARG A 161 12.14 2.98 13.20
C ARG A 161 11.54 3.90 14.27
N THR A 162 11.91 5.18 14.35
CA THR A 162 11.24 6.09 15.30
C THR A 162 9.96 6.69 14.71
N LYS A 163 9.00 7.05 15.58
CA LYS A 163 7.70 7.63 15.18
C LYS A 163 7.87 8.97 14.45
N ALA A 164 8.82 9.79 14.90
CA ALA A 164 9.14 11.09 14.30
C ALA A 164 9.69 10.98 12.87
N GLU A 165 10.46 9.93 12.57
CA GLU A 165 11.00 9.70 11.22
C GLU A 165 9.90 9.32 10.23
N ARG A 166 8.91 8.53 10.67
CA ARG A 166 7.73 8.20 9.85
C ARG A 166 6.84 9.42 9.59
N GLU A 167 6.71 10.33 10.55
CA GLU A 167 5.94 11.57 10.39
C GLU A 167 6.64 12.55 9.44
N ALA A 168 7.97 12.67 9.52
CA ALA A 168 8.76 13.47 8.57
C ALA A 168 8.72 12.90 7.14
N GLU A 169 8.73 11.57 7.00
CA GLU A 169 8.46 10.91 5.72
C GLU A 169 7.08 11.28 5.19
N LYS A 170 6.03 11.14 6.02
CA LYS A 170 4.66 11.49 5.63
C LYS A 170 4.56 12.94 5.13
N ALA A 171 5.23 13.89 5.80
CA ALA A 171 5.25 15.29 5.38
C ALA A 171 5.99 15.52 4.06
N ALA A 172 7.13 14.83 3.83
CA ALA A 172 7.85 14.88 2.56
C ALA A 172 7.00 14.30 1.41
N PHE A 173 6.18 13.28 1.69
CA PHE A 173 5.26 12.68 0.72
C PHE A 173 4.01 13.54 0.46
N GLU A 174 3.41 14.17 1.48
CA GLU A 174 2.30 15.12 1.29
C GLU A 174 2.70 16.30 0.40
N LEU A 175 3.97 16.70 0.44
CA LEU A 175 4.51 17.74 -0.45
C LEU A 175 4.46 17.32 -1.94
N ILE A 176 4.68 16.04 -2.26
CA ILE A 176 4.52 15.51 -3.63
C ILE A 176 3.06 15.62 -4.07
N MET A 177 2.11 15.35 -3.16
CA MET A 177 0.68 15.34 -3.46
C MET A 177 0.09 16.71 -3.71
N LYS A 178 0.67 17.75 -3.10
CA LYS A 178 0.27 19.14 -3.39
C LYS A 178 0.58 19.55 -4.83
N ASP A 179 1.63 18.97 -5.43
CA ASP A 179 2.09 19.31 -6.79
C ASP A 179 1.63 18.29 -7.86
N LYS A 180 0.63 17.45 -7.57
CA LYS A 180 0.20 16.37 -8.48
C LYS A 180 -0.21 16.86 -9.87
N GLU A 181 -0.92 17.98 -9.96
CA GLU A 181 -1.38 18.55 -11.25
C GLU A 181 -0.20 19.14 -12.03
N ARG A 182 0.74 19.77 -11.32
CA ARG A 182 1.98 20.26 -11.94
C ARG A 182 2.81 19.13 -12.52
N LEU A 183 2.92 18.00 -11.80
CA LEU A 183 3.62 16.81 -12.27
C LEU A 183 2.97 16.17 -13.50
N LEU A 184 1.68 16.38 -13.75
CA LEU A 184 0.97 15.86 -14.93
C LEU A 184 1.17 16.75 -16.17
N SER A 185 1.55 18.01 -15.98
CA SER A 185 1.83 18.96 -17.07
C SER A 185 3.15 18.66 -17.77
N PHE A 186 3.18 18.83 -19.10
CA PHE A 186 4.41 18.80 -19.90
C PHE A 186 5.36 19.98 -19.64
N GLU A 187 4.88 21.07 -19.03
CA GLU A 187 5.74 22.21 -18.65
C GLU A 187 6.72 21.82 -17.53
N GLU A 188 6.28 20.95 -16.63
CA GLU A 188 7.12 20.37 -15.60
C GLU A 188 7.94 19.23 -16.24
N LYS A 189 9.26 19.37 -16.29
CA LYS A 189 10.14 18.36 -16.90
C LYS A 189 10.28 17.11 -16.03
N THR A 190 10.02 17.24 -14.72
CA THR A 190 10.11 16.12 -13.77
C THR A 190 9.18 14.99 -14.18
N CYS A 191 9.76 13.81 -14.41
CA CYS A 191 9.04 12.58 -14.77
C CYS A 191 9.60 11.31 -14.10
N PHE A 192 10.76 11.39 -13.44
CA PHE A 192 11.35 10.33 -12.63
C PHE A 192 11.36 10.72 -11.15
N ILE A 193 10.74 9.91 -10.32
CA ILE A 193 10.52 10.22 -8.90
C ILE A 193 11.28 9.20 -8.06
N PHE A 194 12.13 9.67 -7.15
CA PHE A 194 12.87 8.81 -6.22
C PHE A 194 12.28 8.91 -4.81
N ALA A 195 11.94 7.76 -4.24
CA ALA A 195 11.34 7.61 -2.93
C ALA A 195 12.02 6.49 -2.15
N HIS A 196 12.08 6.62 -0.83
CA HIS A 196 12.70 5.62 0.05
C HIS A 196 11.69 4.61 0.63
N SER A 197 10.46 5.02 0.91
CA SER A 197 9.45 4.13 1.52
C SER A 197 8.22 3.91 0.66
N ALA A 198 7.56 2.77 0.93
CA ALA A 198 6.32 2.29 0.35
C ALA A 198 5.23 3.37 0.30
N LEU A 199 4.52 3.45 -0.84
CA LEU A 199 3.33 4.27 -1.03
C LEU A 199 2.24 3.89 0.00
N LYS A 200 2.19 4.57 1.15
CA LYS A 200 1.06 4.51 2.09
C LYS A 200 0.06 5.63 1.84
N GLU A 201 -1.15 5.47 2.39
CA GLU A 201 -2.39 6.18 2.03
C GLU A 201 -2.20 7.67 1.74
N GLY A 202 -2.62 8.11 0.53
CA GLY A 202 -2.49 9.49 0.07
C GLY A 202 -1.89 9.67 -1.33
N TRP A 203 -1.12 8.70 -1.84
CA TRP A 203 -0.54 8.79 -3.18
C TRP A 203 -1.53 8.34 -4.28
N ASP A 204 -1.96 9.31 -5.09
CA ASP A 204 -2.88 9.16 -6.22
C ASP A 204 -2.42 9.97 -7.44
N ASN A 205 -1.42 9.44 -8.15
CA ASN A 205 -1.10 9.95 -9.48
C ASN A 205 -1.51 8.90 -10.54
N PRO A 206 -2.49 9.21 -11.40
CA PRO A 206 -3.00 8.28 -12.41
C PRO A 206 -1.99 7.94 -13.52
N ASN A 207 -0.94 8.73 -13.68
CA ASN A 207 -0.01 8.63 -14.81
C ASN A 207 1.31 7.94 -14.42
N VAL A 208 1.33 7.19 -13.33
CA VAL A 208 2.51 6.40 -12.96
C VAL A 208 2.42 5.05 -13.64
N PHE A 209 3.19 4.90 -14.71
CA PHE A 209 3.18 3.69 -15.52
C PHE A 209 4.31 2.72 -15.19
N GLN A 210 5.29 3.14 -14.38
CA GLN A 210 6.43 2.29 -14.06
C GLN A 210 6.83 2.42 -12.60
N ILE A 211 7.12 1.26 -12.01
CA ILE A 211 7.65 1.15 -10.66
C ILE A 211 8.94 0.33 -10.74
N CYS A 212 10.06 0.93 -10.36
CA CYS A 212 11.35 0.28 -10.25
C CYS A 212 11.71 0.14 -8.77
N THR A 213 11.76 -1.10 -8.28
CA THR A 213 12.19 -1.40 -6.92
C THR A 213 13.68 -1.78 -6.93
N LEU A 214 14.53 -0.83 -6.53
CA LEU A 214 15.96 -1.07 -6.32
C LEU A 214 16.23 -1.71 -4.95
N ASN A 215 15.24 -1.69 -4.05
CA ASN A 215 15.31 -2.39 -2.77
C ASN A 215 15.15 -3.91 -2.93
N GLN A 216 15.98 -4.69 -2.24
CA GLN A 216 15.92 -6.16 -2.21
C GLN A 216 15.05 -6.70 -1.05
N THR A 217 14.64 -5.84 -0.12
CA THR A 217 14.00 -6.26 1.13
C THR A 217 12.74 -5.46 1.40
N VAL A 218 11.62 -5.91 0.83
CA VAL A 218 10.30 -5.44 1.27
C VAL A 218 9.37 -6.63 1.41
N SER A 219 8.72 -6.70 2.57
CA SER A 219 7.61 -7.63 2.87
C SER A 219 6.58 -7.65 1.74
N GLU A 220 6.18 -8.83 1.29
CA GLU A 220 5.24 -9.07 0.18
C GLU A 220 3.95 -8.23 0.30
N MET A 221 3.33 -8.19 1.49
CA MET A 221 2.17 -7.32 1.79
C MET A 221 2.35 -5.82 1.47
N LYS A 222 3.56 -5.25 1.61
CA LYS A 222 3.81 -3.83 1.29
C LYS A 222 3.86 -3.59 -0.20
N LYS A 223 4.46 -4.53 -0.96
CA LYS A 223 4.55 -4.46 -2.42
C LYS A 223 3.15 -4.42 -3.05
N ARG A 224 2.20 -5.23 -2.56
CA ARG A 224 0.79 -5.23 -3.03
C ARG A 224 0.11 -3.85 -2.94
N GLN A 225 0.25 -3.17 -1.80
CA GLN A 225 -0.31 -1.83 -1.60
C GLN A 225 0.35 -0.76 -2.49
N GLU A 226 1.62 -0.94 -2.85
CA GLU A 226 2.36 -0.04 -3.75
C GLU A 226 1.91 -0.21 -5.21
N ILE A 227 1.78 -1.45 -5.68
CA ILE A 227 1.42 -1.78 -7.07
C ILE A 227 -0.04 -1.44 -7.36
N GLY A 228 -0.96 -1.75 -6.44
CA GLY A 228 -2.40 -1.49 -6.61
C GLY A 228 -2.75 -0.02 -6.82
N ARG A 229 -1.84 0.91 -6.46
CA ARG A 229 -2.01 2.35 -6.63
C ARG A 229 -1.55 2.88 -7.99
N GLY A 230 -0.75 2.09 -8.72
CA GLY A 230 -0.33 2.37 -10.09
C GLY A 230 -1.27 1.83 -11.17
N LEU A 231 -2.32 1.08 -10.79
CA LEU A 231 -3.34 0.55 -11.72
C LEU A 231 -4.46 1.55 -12.07
N ARG A 232 -4.21 2.84 -11.84
CA ARG A 232 -5.22 3.88 -12.09
C ARG A 232 -5.30 4.21 -13.57
N LEU A 233 -6.49 4.62 -14.00
CA LEU A 233 -6.69 5.12 -15.37
C LEU A 233 -5.97 6.46 -15.53
N ALA A 234 -5.02 6.49 -16.45
CA ALA A 234 -4.25 7.67 -16.80
C ALA A 234 -5.14 8.82 -17.28
N VAL A 235 -4.68 10.05 -17.08
CA VAL A 235 -5.32 11.27 -17.57
C VAL A 235 -4.47 11.92 -18.65
N ASN A 236 -5.13 12.52 -19.64
CA ASN A 236 -4.49 13.37 -20.64
C ASN A 236 -4.26 14.80 -20.09
N GLN A 237 -3.67 15.68 -20.90
CA GLN A 237 -3.45 17.09 -20.51
C GLN A 237 -4.73 17.88 -20.22
N ASN A 238 -5.89 17.43 -20.71
CA ASN A 238 -7.18 18.05 -20.41
C ASN A 238 -7.77 17.57 -19.06
N GLY A 239 -7.07 16.67 -18.35
CA GLY A 239 -7.55 16.04 -17.12
C GLY A 239 -8.58 14.92 -17.35
N GLU A 240 -8.81 14.51 -18.60
CA GLU A 240 -9.77 13.47 -18.96
C GLU A 240 -9.14 12.09 -18.82
N ARG A 241 -9.87 11.15 -18.24
CA ARG A 241 -9.41 9.75 -18.09
C ARG A 241 -9.41 9.02 -19.43
N VAL A 242 -8.34 8.29 -19.68
CA VAL A 242 -8.14 7.51 -20.90
C VAL A 242 -8.43 6.03 -20.61
N PHE A 243 -9.48 5.50 -21.24
CA PHE A 243 -10.00 4.15 -21.00
C PHE A 243 -9.41 3.06 -21.91
N ALA A 244 -8.44 3.40 -22.76
CA ALA A 244 -7.89 2.46 -23.71
C ALA A 244 -7.00 1.41 -23.02
N ASP A 245 -7.29 0.12 -23.22
CA ASP A 245 -6.62 -1.01 -22.57
C ASP A 245 -5.11 -1.09 -22.89
N ASP A 246 -4.69 -0.57 -24.04
CA ASP A 246 -3.28 -0.55 -24.47
C ASP A 246 -2.45 0.53 -23.75
N VAL A 247 -3.12 1.48 -23.07
CA VAL A 247 -2.50 2.60 -22.36
C VAL A 247 -2.16 2.22 -20.92
N ASN A 248 -3.14 1.70 -20.18
CA ASN A 248 -3.09 1.55 -18.72
C ASN A 248 -2.34 0.28 -18.28
N ILE A 249 -1.08 0.15 -18.72
CA ILE A 249 -0.21 -0.98 -18.41
C ILE A 249 0.90 -0.52 -17.46
N LEU A 250 0.83 -0.99 -16.21
CA LEU A 250 1.86 -0.77 -15.20
C LEU A 250 3.03 -1.75 -15.40
N THR A 251 4.24 -1.21 -15.60
CA THR A 251 5.47 -2.01 -15.70
C THR A 251 6.20 -2.02 -14.36
N VAL A 252 6.47 -3.22 -13.82
CA VAL A 252 7.25 -3.37 -12.58
C VAL A 252 8.63 -3.94 -12.90
N VAL A 253 9.67 -3.25 -12.45
CA VAL A 253 11.08 -3.67 -12.57
C VAL A 253 11.60 -4.04 -11.18
N ALA A 254 11.83 -5.33 -10.93
CA ALA A 254 12.24 -5.87 -9.64
C ALA A 254 13.58 -6.63 -9.70
N ASN A 255 14.17 -6.89 -8.53
CA ASN A 255 15.46 -7.59 -8.36
C ASN A 255 15.33 -9.11 -8.18
N GLU A 256 14.13 -9.61 -7.90
CA GLU A 256 13.85 -11.04 -7.75
C GLU A 256 13.55 -11.69 -9.11
N SER A 257 13.57 -13.03 -9.16
CA SER A 257 13.00 -13.76 -10.29
C SER A 257 11.57 -13.27 -10.48
N TYR A 258 11.32 -12.57 -11.59
CA TYR A 258 10.00 -12.02 -11.94
C TYR A 258 8.91 -13.10 -11.89
N GLU A 259 9.27 -14.36 -12.10
CA GLU A 259 8.40 -15.53 -12.01
C GLU A 259 7.95 -15.80 -10.57
N GLN A 260 8.83 -15.71 -9.57
CA GLN A 260 8.46 -15.82 -8.15
C GLN A 260 7.53 -14.66 -7.74
N TYR A 261 7.87 -13.43 -8.14
CA TYR A 261 7.06 -12.25 -7.86
C TYR A 261 5.65 -12.35 -8.46
N ALA A 262 5.55 -12.67 -9.76
CA ALA A 262 4.27 -12.78 -10.45
C ALA A 262 3.44 -13.96 -9.91
N SER A 263 4.10 -15.10 -9.59
CA SER A 263 3.43 -16.26 -9.00
C SER A 263 2.85 -15.92 -7.62
N THR A 264 3.62 -15.29 -6.74
CA THR A 264 3.13 -14.86 -5.41
C THR A 264 1.98 -13.88 -5.57
N LEU A 265 2.12 -12.87 -6.43
CA LEU A 265 1.05 -11.89 -6.67
C LEU A 265 -0.23 -12.58 -7.19
N GLN A 266 -0.12 -13.52 -8.13
CA GLN A 266 -1.26 -14.27 -8.67
C GLN A 266 -1.95 -15.13 -7.60
N SER A 267 -1.17 -15.85 -6.80
CA SER A 267 -1.68 -16.64 -5.67
C SER A 267 -2.48 -15.78 -4.70
N GLU A 268 -1.96 -14.59 -4.38
CA GLU A 268 -2.64 -13.64 -3.49
C GLU A 268 -3.92 -13.02 -4.09
N TYR A 269 -4.06 -12.93 -5.43
CA TYR A 269 -5.33 -12.52 -6.07
C TYR A 269 -6.40 -13.62 -5.91
N VAL A 270 -5.99 -14.88 -6.06
CA VAL A 270 -6.89 -16.04 -5.89
C VAL A 270 -7.34 -16.17 -4.44
N GLU A 271 -6.44 -15.98 -3.47
CA GLU A 271 -6.77 -16.00 -2.03
C GLU A 271 -7.83 -14.96 -1.63
N ASP A 272 -7.81 -13.79 -2.28
CA ASP A 272 -8.78 -12.71 -2.05
C ASP A 272 -10.04 -12.82 -2.94
N GLY A 273 -10.22 -13.92 -3.66
CA GLY A 273 -11.40 -14.17 -4.50
C GLY A 273 -11.47 -13.33 -5.78
N LEU A 274 -10.35 -12.72 -6.20
CA LEU A 274 -10.24 -11.97 -7.45
C LEU A 274 -9.67 -12.85 -8.56
N ALA A 275 -10.04 -12.55 -9.81
CA ALA A 275 -9.42 -13.20 -10.96
C ALA A 275 -7.93 -12.81 -11.03
N ALA A 276 -7.05 -13.81 -10.97
CA ALA A 276 -5.62 -13.58 -11.09
C ALA A 276 -5.27 -13.11 -12.53
N PRO A 277 -4.31 -12.17 -12.67
CA PRO A 277 -3.80 -11.80 -13.97
C PRO A 277 -3.13 -13.01 -14.66
N PRO A 278 -3.08 -13.07 -16.00
CA PRO A 278 -2.50 -14.19 -16.72
C PRO A 278 -1.02 -14.41 -16.35
N PRO A 279 -0.53 -15.67 -16.36
CA PRO A 279 0.85 -16.00 -16.04
C PRO A 279 1.84 -15.18 -16.89
N PRO A 280 2.99 -14.80 -16.31
CA PRO A 280 3.97 -13.96 -16.99
C PRO A 280 4.43 -14.64 -18.30
N SER A 281 4.13 -14.01 -19.44
CA SER A 281 4.67 -14.47 -20.71
C SER A 281 6.17 -14.13 -20.75
N LYS A 282 7.02 -15.02 -21.27
CA LYS A 282 8.43 -14.71 -21.51
C LYS A 282 8.53 -13.51 -22.44
N ALA A 283 8.83 -12.33 -21.90
CA ALA A 283 9.02 -11.08 -22.64
C ALA A 283 10.36 -11.05 -23.42
N GLY A 284 10.80 -12.19 -23.95
CA GLY A 284 11.69 -12.19 -25.10
C GLY A 284 10.79 -12.11 -26.31
N LYS A 285 10.73 -10.96 -26.99
CA LYS A 285 9.96 -10.78 -28.23
C LYS A 285 10.19 -11.98 -29.15
N ALA A 286 9.28 -12.95 -29.16
CA ALA A 286 9.15 -13.81 -30.31
C ALA A 286 8.82 -12.83 -31.44
N LYS A 287 9.76 -12.60 -32.35
CA LYS A 287 9.48 -11.83 -33.56
C LYS A 287 8.25 -12.49 -34.15
N ALA A 288 7.12 -11.79 -34.16
CA ALA A 288 5.90 -12.32 -34.75
C ALA A 288 6.24 -12.74 -36.18
N GLN A 289 6.31 -14.05 -36.41
CA GLN A 289 6.60 -14.56 -37.74
C GLN A 289 5.30 -14.51 -38.50
N ARG A 290 5.20 -13.56 -39.45
CA ARG A 290 4.07 -13.50 -40.36
C ARG A 290 4.03 -14.82 -41.11
N ASN A 291 2.89 -15.50 -41.06
CA ASN A 291 2.69 -16.70 -41.85
C ASN A 291 2.52 -16.30 -43.33
N ASP A 292 3.65 -16.19 -44.03
CA ASP A 292 3.71 -15.76 -45.43
C ASP A 292 2.94 -16.69 -46.37
N ARG A 293 2.72 -17.95 -45.98
CA ARG A 293 1.87 -18.89 -46.73
C ARG A 293 0.42 -18.40 -46.76
N ILE A 294 -0.10 -17.98 -45.60
CA ILE A 294 -1.48 -17.49 -45.51
C ILE A 294 -1.58 -16.08 -46.11
N PHE A 295 -0.65 -15.20 -45.74
CA PHE A 295 -0.63 -13.80 -46.18
C PHE A 295 -0.50 -13.64 -47.70
N ASN A 296 0.39 -14.42 -48.35
CA ASN A 296 0.66 -14.27 -49.78
C ASN A 296 -0.24 -15.15 -50.67
N ARG A 297 -0.60 -16.37 -50.24
CA ARG A 297 -1.21 -17.38 -51.13
C ARG A 297 -2.71 -17.56 -50.98
N THR A 298 -3.34 -16.98 -49.96
CA THR A 298 -4.77 -17.22 -49.71
C THR A 298 -5.60 -16.00 -50.11
N GLN A 299 -6.36 -16.12 -51.19
CA GLN A 299 -7.28 -15.06 -51.63
C GLN A 299 -8.32 -14.73 -50.53
N ALA A 300 -8.80 -15.76 -49.82
CA ALA A 300 -9.74 -15.59 -48.70
C ALA A 300 -9.19 -14.68 -47.59
N PHE A 301 -7.88 -14.71 -47.31
CA PHE A 301 -7.27 -13.81 -46.32
C PHE A 301 -7.24 -12.36 -46.80
N ARG A 302 -6.93 -12.13 -48.08
CA ARG A 302 -6.95 -10.78 -48.67
C ARG A 302 -8.37 -10.21 -48.67
N ASP A 303 -9.36 -11.03 -49.01
CA ASP A 303 -10.77 -10.63 -49.03
C ASP A 303 -11.29 -10.32 -47.61
N PHE A 304 -10.90 -11.13 -46.62
CA PHE A 304 -11.19 -10.87 -45.21
C PHE A 304 -10.51 -9.58 -44.72
N TRP A 305 -9.23 -9.40 -45.02
CA TRP A 305 -8.47 -8.22 -44.61
C TRP A 305 -9.00 -6.94 -45.27
N ALA A 306 -9.41 -7.00 -46.54
CA ALA A 306 -10.04 -5.89 -47.25
C ALA A 306 -11.41 -5.51 -46.65
N LYS A 307 -12.14 -6.46 -46.05
CA LYS A 307 -13.36 -6.16 -45.27
C LYS A 307 -12.99 -5.49 -43.94
N LEU A 308 -11.96 -5.97 -43.26
CA LEU A 308 -11.53 -5.50 -41.94
C LEU A 308 -10.92 -4.09 -41.96
N GLN A 309 -10.24 -3.71 -43.05
CA GLN A 309 -9.61 -2.39 -43.22
C GLN A 309 -10.60 -1.25 -43.53
N LYS A 310 -11.89 -1.55 -43.75
CA LYS A 310 -12.87 -0.49 -43.98
C LYS A 310 -13.09 0.28 -42.69
N ARG A 311 -12.89 1.60 -42.74
CA ARG A 311 -13.31 2.48 -41.65
C ARG A 311 -14.84 2.46 -41.58
N ILE A 312 -15.38 1.99 -40.47
CA ILE A 312 -16.82 1.98 -40.24
C ILE A 312 -17.16 3.27 -39.51
N THR A 313 -17.98 4.10 -40.14
CA THR A 313 -18.63 5.22 -39.47
C THR A 313 -20.02 4.75 -39.09
N TYR A 314 -20.32 4.75 -37.79
CA TYR A 314 -21.66 4.43 -37.30
C TYR A 314 -22.45 5.74 -37.22
N GLU A 315 -23.47 5.86 -38.06
CA GLU A 315 -24.43 6.95 -37.97
C GLU A 315 -25.68 6.42 -37.28
N ILE A 316 -25.91 6.87 -36.04
CA ILE A 316 -27.09 6.49 -35.27
C ILE A 316 -28.14 7.57 -35.52
N THR A 317 -29.08 7.29 -36.40
CA THR A 317 -30.27 8.12 -36.58
C THR A 317 -31.29 7.76 -35.50
N LEU A 318 -31.37 8.61 -34.48
CA LEU A 318 -32.38 8.50 -33.44
C LEU A 318 -33.63 9.27 -33.87
N ASP A 319 -34.75 8.56 -33.98
CA ASP A 319 -36.06 9.20 -34.08
C ASP A 319 -36.43 9.74 -32.69
N THR A 320 -36.08 11.00 -32.47
CA THR A 320 -36.35 11.70 -31.22
C THR A 320 -37.85 11.75 -30.90
N GLY A 321 -38.72 11.80 -31.91
CA GLY A 321 -40.17 11.82 -31.72
C GLY A 321 -40.69 10.50 -31.17
N ALA A 322 -40.29 9.38 -31.81
CA ALA A 322 -40.64 8.04 -31.33
C ALA A 322 -40.03 7.73 -29.96
N LEU A 323 -38.81 8.19 -29.67
CA LEU A 323 -38.18 8.00 -28.37
C LEU A 323 -38.93 8.75 -27.26
N VAL A 324 -39.29 10.02 -27.51
CA VAL A 324 -40.07 10.82 -26.55
C VAL A 324 -41.42 10.16 -26.29
N GLN A 325 -42.11 9.69 -27.32
CA GLN A 325 -43.39 9.00 -27.16
C GLN A 325 -43.26 7.73 -26.31
N ASN A 326 -42.26 6.89 -26.58
CA ASN A 326 -41.99 5.69 -25.77
C ASN A 326 -41.64 6.01 -24.32
N CYS A 327 -40.92 7.11 -24.07
CA CYS A 327 -40.62 7.58 -22.72
C CYS A 327 -41.87 8.05 -21.99
N ILE A 328 -42.75 8.80 -22.67
CA ILE A 328 -44.04 9.24 -22.13
C ILE A 328 -44.90 8.04 -21.79
N ASP A 329 -45.03 7.07 -22.70
CA ASP A 329 -45.83 5.86 -22.49
C ASP A 329 -45.29 5.03 -21.32
N ARG A 330 -43.95 4.93 -21.18
CA ARG A 330 -43.32 4.25 -20.05
C ARG A 330 -43.50 4.99 -18.73
N LEU A 331 -43.43 6.32 -18.71
CA LEU A 331 -43.65 7.11 -17.50
C LEU A 331 -45.10 7.05 -17.04
N ASN A 332 -46.04 7.15 -17.97
CA ASN A 332 -47.47 7.10 -17.67
C ASN A 332 -47.92 5.71 -17.21
N ASN A 333 -47.32 4.64 -17.74
CA ASN A 333 -47.63 3.27 -17.35
C ASN A 333 -46.78 2.75 -16.17
N ARG A 334 -45.90 3.58 -15.60
CA ARG A 334 -45.14 3.21 -14.41
C ARG A 334 -46.02 3.41 -13.19
N SER A 335 -46.31 2.33 -12.46
CA SER A 335 -46.85 2.44 -11.12
C SER A 335 -45.87 3.23 -10.25
N LEU A 336 -46.24 4.45 -9.88
CA LEU A 336 -45.49 5.23 -8.89
C LEU A 336 -45.39 4.39 -7.62
N PRO A 337 -44.20 4.26 -6.99
CA PRO A 337 -44.11 3.62 -5.69
C PRO A 337 -45.02 4.38 -4.73
N GLY A 338 -45.92 3.66 -4.05
CA GLY A 338 -46.80 4.24 -3.05
C GLY A 338 -45.98 4.99 -2.01
N ALA A 339 -46.52 6.09 -1.50
CA ALA A 339 -45.85 6.89 -0.46
C ALA A 339 -45.47 6.00 0.72
N VAL A 340 -44.17 5.85 0.97
CA VAL A 340 -43.65 5.10 2.12
C VAL A 340 -43.68 6.05 3.33
N LEU A 341 -44.71 5.90 4.16
CA LEU A 341 -44.80 6.54 5.47
C LEU A 341 -43.95 5.73 6.46
N VAL A 342 -42.76 6.24 6.77
CA VAL A 342 -41.94 5.68 7.85
C VAL A 342 -42.46 6.25 9.17
N VAL A 343 -43.18 5.43 9.94
CA VAL A 343 -43.61 5.76 11.30
C VAL A 343 -42.62 5.10 12.25
N GLU A 344 -41.68 5.90 12.77
CA GLU A 344 -40.82 5.45 13.88
C GLU A 344 -41.56 5.66 15.20
N LYS A 345 -41.78 4.57 15.93
CA LYS A 345 -42.24 4.59 17.32
C LYS A 345 -41.06 4.21 18.21
N GLY A 346 -40.60 5.15 19.03
CA GLY A 346 -39.65 4.86 20.11
C GLY A 346 -40.38 4.32 21.33
N THR A 347 -39.93 3.21 21.88
CA THR A 347 -40.35 2.72 23.20
C THR A 347 -39.41 3.27 24.26
N PHE A 348 -39.95 4.09 25.18
CA PHE A 348 -39.23 4.51 26.37
C PHE A 348 -39.36 3.42 27.43
N VAL A 349 -38.24 2.85 27.85
CA VAL A 349 -38.20 1.93 28.99
C VAL A 349 -37.91 2.78 30.23
N VAL A 350 -38.94 3.07 31.03
CA VAL A 350 -38.78 3.68 32.35
C VAL A 350 -38.38 2.57 33.32
N THR A 351 -37.45 2.87 34.22
CA THR A 351 -36.99 1.97 35.27
C THR A 351 -37.11 2.68 36.61
N ASP A 352 -37.91 2.11 37.51
CA ASP A 352 -38.09 2.59 38.87
C ASP A 352 -37.13 1.86 39.82
N TYR A 353 -36.51 2.62 40.73
CA TYR A 353 -35.63 2.09 41.77
C TYR A 353 -36.24 2.39 43.13
N THR A 354 -36.40 1.35 43.95
CA THR A 354 -36.83 1.47 45.35
C THR A 354 -35.69 1.03 46.26
N LEU A 355 -35.22 1.96 47.09
CA LEU A 355 -34.21 1.70 48.12
C LEU A 355 -34.92 1.47 49.45
N GLU A 356 -34.58 0.40 50.15
CA GLU A 356 -35.13 0.08 51.48
C GLU A 356 -33.99 -0.18 52.48
N LEU A 357 -34.07 0.45 53.65
CA LEU A 357 -33.11 0.28 54.74
C LEU A 357 -33.53 -0.92 55.59
N LEU A 358 -32.80 -2.02 55.49
CA LEU A 358 -33.16 -3.27 56.19
C LEU A 358 -32.63 -3.32 57.62
N ALA A 359 -31.44 -2.76 57.86
CA ALA A 359 -30.84 -2.72 59.19
C ALA A 359 -29.69 -1.70 59.22
N VAL A 360 -29.46 -1.11 60.39
CA VAL A 360 -28.25 -0.33 60.70
C VAL A 360 -27.54 -1.01 61.87
N SER A 361 -26.21 -1.11 61.80
CA SER A 361 -25.39 -1.62 62.88
C SER A 361 -24.03 -0.91 62.86
N GLY A 362 -23.84 -0.02 63.83
CA GLY A 362 -22.68 0.86 63.95
C GLY A 362 -22.49 1.70 62.68
N ASP A 363 -21.29 1.62 62.10
CA ASP A 363 -20.91 2.36 60.89
C ASP A 363 -21.33 1.67 59.57
N THR A 364 -22.23 0.67 59.64
CA THR A 364 -22.67 -0.12 58.48
C THR A 364 -24.19 -0.18 58.39
N CYS A 365 -24.72 -0.19 57.17
CA CYS A 365 -26.14 -0.34 56.91
C CYS A 365 -26.38 -1.44 55.87
N LYS A 366 -27.52 -2.13 55.96
CA LYS A 366 -27.94 -3.11 54.97
C LYS A 366 -29.06 -2.51 54.15
N LEU A 367 -28.86 -2.41 52.84
CA LEU A 367 -29.79 -1.84 51.89
C LEU A 367 -30.34 -2.94 50.97
N SER A 368 -31.63 -2.87 50.67
CA SER A 368 -32.27 -3.57 49.56
C SER A 368 -32.49 -2.58 48.43
N ILE A 369 -31.96 -2.89 47.26
CA ILE A 369 -32.14 -2.09 46.04
C ILE A 369 -33.02 -2.91 45.13
N PHE A 370 -34.27 -2.51 44.97
CA PHE A 370 -35.21 -3.10 44.02
C PHE A 370 -35.25 -2.25 42.76
N LYS A 371 -35.15 -2.90 41.60
CA LYS A 371 -35.21 -2.27 40.28
C LYS A 371 -36.30 -2.96 39.48
N GLN A 372 -37.22 -2.18 38.92
CA GLN A 372 -38.26 -2.68 38.01
C GLN A 372 -38.32 -1.81 36.77
N ASP A 373 -38.29 -2.44 35.59
CA ASP A 373 -38.51 -1.74 34.33
C ASP A 373 -39.94 -1.94 33.77
N THR A 374 -40.33 -1.03 32.88
CA THR A 374 -41.62 -1.05 32.15
C THR A 374 -41.77 -2.23 31.19
N LEU A 375 -40.73 -3.05 31.01
CA LEU A 375 -40.79 -4.32 30.28
C LEU A 375 -41.08 -5.52 31.20
N GLY A 376 -41.22 -5.28 32.51
CA GLY A 376 -41.55 -6.28 33.51
C GLY A 376 -40.34 -7.01 34.09
N ASN A 377 -39.12 -6.54 33.83
CA ASN A 377 -37.92 -7.10 34.45
C ASN A 377 -37.76 -6.54 35.86
N GLU A 378 -37.64 -7.44 36.84
CA GLU A 378 -37.45 -7.10 38.25
C GLU A 378 -36.15 -7.69 38.77
N GLU A 379 -35.37 -6.88 39.49
CA GLU A 379 -34.14 -7.31 40.14
C GLU A 379 -34.06 -6.75 41.56
N THR A 380 -33.75 -7.60 42.53
CA THR A 380 -33.52 -7.16 43.93
C THR A 380 -32.09 -7.49 44.34
N VAL A 381 -31.33 -6.48 44.73
CA VAL A 381 -29.96 -6.65 45.23
C VAL A 381 -29.89 -6.17 46.68
N LYS A 382 -29.50 -7.08 47.58
CA LYS A 382 -29.23 -6.76 48.99
C LYS A 382 -27.74 -6.60 49.21
N ARG A 383 -27.32 -5.49 49.82
CA ARG A 383 -25.91 -5.18 50.11
C ARG A 383 -25.75 -4.60 51.49
N THR A 384 -24.63 -4.92 52.12
CA THR A 384 -24.17 -4.24 53.32
C THR A 384 -23.18 -3.17 52.89
N CYS A 385 -23.47 -1.93 53.19
CA CYS A 385 -22.71 -0.75 52.79
C CYS A 385 -22.18 -0.02 54.04
N LYS A 386 -21.13 0.75 53.86
CA LYS A 386 -20.49 1.56 54.90
C LYS A 386 -20.47 3.03 54.50
N LYS A 387 -20.19 3.90 55.48
CA LYS A 387 -19.97 5.33 55.21
C LYS A 387 -18.86 5.52 54.15
N GLY A 388 -19.17 6.26 53.09
CA GLY A 388 -18.28 6.54 51.97
C GLY A 388 -18.48 5.65 50.74
N ASP A 389 -19.27 4.57 50.85
CA ASP A 389 -19.56 3.68 49.73
C ASP A 389 -20.49 4.35 48.69
N ASP A 390 -20.24 4.04 47.42
CA ASP A 390 -20.98 4.58 46.27
C ASP A 390 -21.79 3.48 45.59
N LEU A 391 -23.12 3.63 45.57
CA LEU A 391 -24.01 2.61 45.03
C LEU A 391 -23.81 2.39 43.52
N GLU A 392 -23.40 3.39 42.73
CA GLU A 392 -23.06 3.21 41.31
C GLU A 392 -21.88 2.23 41.16
N ARG A 393 -20.84 2.39 41.98
CA ARG A 393 -19.65 1.52 41.91
C ARG A 393 -19.92 0.13 42.46
N LEU A 394 -20.77 0.00 43.47
CA LEU A 394 -21.08 -1.29 44.10
C LEU A 394 -22.03 -2.15 43.27
N THR A 395 -22.92 -1.53 42.49
CA THR A 395 -23.90 -2.23 41.63
C THR A 395 -23.47 -2.27 40.17
N GLY A 396 -22.56 -1.39 39.74
CA GLY A 396 -22.22 -1.19 38.34
C GLY A 396 -23.31 -0.46 37.54
N ASP A 397 -24.34 0.07 38.21
CA ASP A 397 -25.49 0.73 37.58
C ASP A 397 -25.34 2.26 37.62
N GLY A 398 -25.16 2.84 36.43
CA GLY A 398 -24.99 4.29 36.25
C GLY A 398 -26.18 5.14 36.70
N CYS A 399 -27.38 4.55 36.81
CA CYS A 399 -28.57 5.25 37.28
C CYS A 399 -28.54 5.57 38.78
N LEU A 400 -27.69 4.88 39.56
CA LEU A 400 -27.50 5.13 40.99
C LEU A 400 -26.39 6.15 41.28
N ARG A 401 -25.92 6.87 40.26
CA ARG A 401 -24.92 7.93 40.41
C ARG A 401 -25.40 9.00 41.39
N GLY A 402 -24.55 9.35 42.35
CA GLY A 402 -24.83 10.37 43.37
C GLY A 402 -25.45 9.81 44.66
N TYR A 403 -25.87 8.54 44.68
CA TYR A 403 -26.26 7.83 45.90
C TYR A 403 -25.05 7.30 46.67
N LYS A 404 -24.13 8.21 47.01
CA LYS A 404 -22.98 7.89 47.87
C LYS A 404 -23.38 8.04 49.33
N ILE A 405 -23.11 7.06 50.18
CA ILE A 405 -23.48 7.15 51.59
C ILE A 405 -22.56 8.14 52.29
N VAL A 406 -23.13 9.26 52.76
CA VAL A 406 -22.41 10.31 53.46
C VAL A 406 -22.53 10.14 54.96
N GLU A 407 -23.68 9.66 55.44
CA GLU A 407 -23.96 9.51 56.86
C GLU A 407 -24.85 8.30 57.12
N ILE A 408 -24.59 7.61 58.23
CA ILE A 408 -25.39 6.49 58.75
C ILE A 408 -25.59 6.81 60.24
N LEU A 409 -26.84 6.86 60.67
CA LEU A 409 -27.21 7.10 62.07
C LEU A 409 -28.07 5.94 62.58
N GLU A 410 -27.61 5.30 63.66
CA GLU A 410 -28.34 4.25 64.36
C GLU A 410 -29.10 4.86 65.55
N ALA A 411 -30.43 4.94 65.43
CA ALA A 411 -31.30 5.55 66.44
C ALA A 411 -32.58 4.73 66.64
N GLY A 412 -32.45 3.40 66.72
CA GLY A 412 -33.58 2.48 66.86
C GLY A 412 -34.61 2.69 65.74
N ASN A 413 -35.84 3.08 66.09
CA ASN A 413 -36.93 3.36 65.14
C ASN A 413 -36.74 4.64 64.30
N ALA A 414 -35.68 5.42 64.52
CA ALA A 414 -35.35 6.62 63.76
C ALA A 414 -33.98 6.51 63.06
N SER A 415 -33.49 5.28 62.87
CA SER A 415 -32.24 5.05 62.14
C SER A 415 -32.38 5.54 60.70
N HIS A 416 -31.37 6.20 60.16
CA HIS A 416 -31.44 6.69 58.78
C HIS A 416 -30.07 6.77 58.12
N VAL A 417 -30.09 6.76 56.79
CA VAL A 417 -28.92 6.83 55.92
C VAL A 417 -29.08 8.03 55.01
N VAL A 418 -28.10 8.94 55.00
CA VAL A 418 -28.09 10.13 54.15
C VAL A 418 -27.15 9.90 52.96
N PHE A 419 -27.67 10.14 51.76
CA PHE A 419 -26.93 10.04 50.50
C PHE A 419 -26.39 11.40 50.05
N GLY A 420 -25.33 11.39 49.24
CA GLY A 420 -24.63 12.59 48.76
C GLY A 420 -25.47 13.46 47.82
N ASN A 421 -26.57 12.93 47.28
CA ASN A 421 -27.58 13.69 46.55
C ASN A 421 -28.60 14.40 47.48
N GLY A 422 -28.45 14.29 48.80
CA GLY A 422 -29.30 14.93 49.80
C GLY A 422 -30.55 14.14 50.19
N GLN A 423 -30.76 12.94 49.63
CA GLN A 423 -31.87 12.07 50.02
C GLN A 423 -31.54 11.30 51.30
N THR A 424 -32.54 11.14 52.16
CA THR A 424 -32.42 10.40 53.42
C THR A 424 -33.37 9.22 53.40
N LEU A 425 -32.83 8.04 53.70
CA LEU A 425 -33.59 6.80 53.83
C LEU A 425 -33.74 6.49 55.31
N VAL A 426 -34.97 6.49 55.81
CA VAL A 426 -35.33 6.25 57.22
C VAL A 426 -35.86 4.83 57.38
#